data_AF-A0A1V5XVJ1-F1
#
_entry.id   AF-A0A1V5XVJ1-F1
#
_cell.length_a   1.000
_cell.length_b   1.000
_cell.length_c   1.000
_cell.angle_alpha   90.00
_cell.angle_beta   90.00
_cell.angle_gamma   90.00
#
_symmetry.space_group_name_H-M   'P 1'
#
loop_
_entity.id
_entity.type
_entity.pdbx_description
1 polymer ?
#
loop_
_entity_poly.entity_id
_entity_poly.type
_entity_poly.pdbx_seq_one_letter_code
_entity_poly.pdbx_strand_id
1 'polypeptide(L)'
;MAKYNSHIKKLRIVLKPAMPVYEAGVKVGDQPGEYAQFEDGQFETKDEAIIEKLESLGTFKIDFWRVSEESSPTEDTTVDKDLAKMTKKELQSLAQEKNVEVDGTETKERLIELLLNK
;
A
#
# COMPACT_ATOMS: atom_id res chain seq x y z
N MET A 1 -3.28 -14.09 14.47
CA MET A 1 -2.74 -12.77 14.88
C MET A 1 -2.25 -12.12 13.60
N ALA A 2 -2.73 -10.92 13.27
CA ALA A 2 -2.33 -10.23 12.06
C ALA A 2 -1.25 -9.21 12.40
N LYS A 3 -0.14 -9.26 11.65
CA LYS A 3 0.94 -8.30 11.74
C LYS A 3 0.95 -7.45 10.48
N TYR A 4 1.26 -6.16 10.63
CA TYR A 4 1.35 -5.20 9.55
C TYR A 4 2.67 -4.46 9.64
N ASN A 5 3.25 -4.18 8.47
CA ASN A 5 4.39 -3.29 8.32
C ASN A 5 3.95 -2.02 7.60
N SER A 6 4.62 -0.91 7.89
CA SER A 6 4.46 0.37 7.24
C SER A 6 5.82 0.93 6.87
N HIS A 7 5.90 1.61 5.74
CA HIS A 7 7.10 2.37 5.37
C HIS A 7 7.25 3.66 6.21
N ILE A 8 6.20 4.04 6.95
CA ILE A 8 6.15 5.21 7.83
C ILE A 8 6.41 4.75 9.27
N LYS A 9 7.51 5.22 9.87
CA LYS A 9 7.94 4.79 11.22
C LYS A 9 6.93 5.02 12.34
N LYS A 10 6.10 6.07 12.22
CA LYS A 10 5.07 6.42 13.21
C LYS A 10 3.76 6.72 12.51
N LEU A 11 3.13 5.68 11.97
CA LEU A 11 1.81 5.78 11.35
C LEU A 11 0.72 5.62 12.41
N ARG A 12 -0.28 6.51 12.39
CA ARG A 12 -1.46 6.42 13.25
C ARG A 12 -2.71 6.44 12.38
N ILE A 13 -3.48 5.38 12.43
CA ILE A 13 -4.73 5.23 11.69
C ILE A 13 -5.89 5.35 12.66
N VAL A 14 -6.85 6.20 12.34
CA VAL A 14 -8.07 6.36 13.14
C VAL A 14 -9.04 5.24 12.80
N LEU A 15 -9.28 4.33 13.74
CA LEU A 15 -10.25 3.25 13.60
C LEU A 15 -11.64 3.72 14.02
N LYS A 16 -11.75 4.43 15.14
CA LYS A 16 -12.96 5.15 15.54
C LYS A 16 -12.58 6.55 16.03
N PRO A 17 -13.23 7.61 15.53
CA PRO A 17 -12.96 8.95 16.02
C PRO A 17 -13.44 9.10 17.47
N ALA A 18 -12.78 9.98 18.23
CA ALA A 18 -13.27 10.38 19.53
C ALA A 18 -14.60 11.14 19.37
N MET A 19 -15.57 10.87 20.24
CA MET A 19 -16.90 11.49 20.18
C MET A 19 -17.21 12.23 21.49
N PRO A 20 -17.75 13.46 21.44
CA PRO A 20 -18.19 14.16 22.63
C PRO A 20 -19.40 13.46 23.27
N VAL A 21 -19.37 13.31 24.59
CA VAL A 21 -20.48 12.75 25.37
C VAL A 21 -21.28 13.90 25.98
N TYR A 22 -22.60 13.86 25.77
CA TYR A 22 -23.53 14.84 26.30
C TYR A 22 -24.50 14.18 27.28
N GLU A 23 -24.68 14.79 28.46
CA GLU A 23 -25.75 14.46 29.40
C GLU A 23 -26.63 15.70 29.60
N ALA A 24 -27.95 15.54 29.47
CA ALA A 24 -28.93 16.63 29.58
C ALA A 24 -28.60 17.87 28.72
N GLY A 25 -27.98 17.68 27.55
CA GLY A 25 -27.59 18.76 26.63
C GLY A 25 -26.28 19.48 26.99
N VAL A 26 -25.58 19.05 28.05
CA VAL A 26 -24.28 19.58 28.46
C VAL A 26 -23.20 18.58 28.10
N LYS A 27 -22.10 19.05 27.48
CA LYS A 27 -20.94 18.20 27.21
C LYS A 27 -20.28 17.82 28.54
N VAL A 28 -20.30 16.54 28.88
CA VAL A 28 -19.74 16.00 30.13
C VAL A 28 -18.38 15.34 29.93
N GLY A 29 -17.98 15.08 28.69
CA GLY A 29 -16.66 14.52 28.39
C GLY A 29 -16.48 14.17 26.92
N ASP A 30 -15.43 13.41 26.64
CA ASP A 30 -15.13 12.85 25.33
C ASP A 30 -14.90 11.35 25.49
N GLN A 31 -15.63 10.56 24.70
CA GLN A 31 -15.34 9.15 24.53
C GLN A 31 -14.04 9.03 23.71
N PRO A 32 -13.03 8.30 24.20
CA PRO A 32 -11.77 8.16 23.49
C PRO A 32 -11.98 7.42 22.17
N GLY A 33 -11.30 7.88 21.13
CA GLY A 33 -11.24 7.19 19.86
C GLY A 33 -10.36 5.95 19.92
N GLU A 34 -10.54 5.06 18.94
CA GLU A 34 -9.70 3.88 18.75
C GLU A 34 -8.75 4.11 17.58
N TYR A 35 -7.49 3.71 17.74
CA TYR A 35 -6.44 3.96 16.77
C TYR A 35 -5.57 2.72 16.60
N ALA A 36 -5.19 2.43 15.35
CA ALA A 36 -4.08 1.51 15.07
C ALA A 36 -2.80 2.35 15.02
N GLN A 37 -1.93 2.16 16.01
CA GLN A 37 -0.66 2.87 16.11
C GLN A 37 0.48 1.94 15.71
N PHE A 38 1.16 2.29 14.62
CA PHE A 38 2.34 1.59 14.17
C PHE A 38 3.55 2.15 14.91
N GLU A 39 4.22 1.29 15.66
CA GLU A 39 5.45 1.59 16.39
C GLU A 39 6.64 1.07 15.57
N ASP A 40 7.54 1.97 15.20
CA ASP A 40 8.66 1.69 14.29
C ASP A 40 8.21 1.04 12.97
N GLY A 41 7.05 1.47 12.46
CA GLY A 41 6.44 0.93 11.25
C GLY A 41 5.83 -0.45 11.43
N GLN A 42 5.60 -0.94 12.65
CA GLN A 42 4.96 -2.22 12.89
C GLN A 42 3.68 -2.08 13.71
N PHE A 43 2.65 -2.84 13.34
CA PHE A 43 1.41 -2.94 14.09
C PHE A 43 0.97 -4.39 14.15
N GLU A 44 0.39 -4.80 15.28
CA GLU A 44 -0.08 -6.15 15.49
C GLU A 44 -1.42 -6.16 16.19
N THR A 45 -2.35 -6.99 15.71
CA THR A 45 -3.68 -7.13 16.31
C THR A 45 -4.21 -8.55 16.18
N LYS A 46 -5.12 -8.91 17.07
CA LYS A 46 -5.94 -10.14 16.96
C LYS A 46 -7.40 -9.85 16.65
N ASP A 47 -7.77 -8.57 16.59
CA ASP A 47 -9.14 -8.13 16.39
C ASP A 47 -9.50 -8.14 14.90
N GLU A 48 -10.46 -8.99 14.53
CA GLU A 48 -10.90 -9.17 13.14
C GLU A 48 -11.56 -7.91 12.56
N ALA A 49 -12.26 -7.12 13.38
CA ALA A 49 -12.88 -5.88 12.92
C ALA A 49 -11.82 -4.82 12.59
N ILE A 50 -10.70 -4.80 13.32
CA ILE A 50 -9.57 -3.93 13.00
C ILE A 50 -8.90 -4.38 11.70
N ILE A 51 -8.73 -5.69 11.49
CA ILE A 51 -8.13 -6.28 10.29
C ILE A 51 -8.94 -5.89 9.05
N GLU A 52 -10.25 -6.17 9.02
CA GLU A 52 -11.12 -5.79 7.90
C GLU A 52 -11.09 -4.28 7.64
N LYS A 53 -11.09 -3.48 8.71
CA LYS A 53 -11.04 -2.03 8.57
C LYS A 53 -9.72 -1.55 7.99
N LEU A 54 -8.59 -2.11 8.41
CA LEU A 54 -7.28 -1.76 7.88
C LEU A 54 -7.13 -2.17 6.42
N GLU A 55 -7.59 -3.36 6.06
CA GLU A 55 -7.48 -3.90 4.70
C GLU A 55 -8.43 -3.22 3.70
N SER A 56 -9.52 -2.61 4.18
CA SER A 56 -10.44 -1.81 3.35
C SER A 56 -10.00 -0.37 3.11
N LEU A 57 -8.93 0.10 3.77
CA LEU A 57 -8.42 1.46 3.54
C LEU A 57 -7.72 1.55 2.18
N GLY A 58 -7.97 2.61 1.42
CA GLY A 58 -7.26 2.85 0.14
C GLY A 58 -5.74 3.07 0.30
N THR A 59 -5.28 3.31 1.52
CA THR A 59 -3.86 3.39 1.88
C THR A 59 -3.24 2.02 2.14
N PHE A 60 -4.04 0.95 2.25
CA PHE A 60 -3.55 -0.42 2.36
C PHE A 60 -2.79 -0.82 1.09
N LYS A 61 -1.68 -1.53 1.26
CA LYS A 61 -0.65 -1.84 0.25
C LYS A 61 0.15 -0.63 -0.27
N ILE A 62 -0.15 0.59 0.18
CA ILE A 62 0.61 1.81 -0.17
C ILE A 62 1.43 2.26 1.04
N ASP A 63 0.75 2.64 2.12
CA ASP A 63 1.36 3.15 3.34
C ASP A 63 1.73 2.03 4.30
N PHE A 64 0.96 0.95 4.29
CA PHE A 64 1.16 -0.23 5.13
C PHE A 64 0.59 -1.48 4.47
N TRP A 65 1.11 -2.66 4.83
CA TRP A 65 0.73 -3.95 4.28
C TRP A 65 0.76 -5.03 5.37
N ARG A 66 -0.02 -6.10 5.17
CA ARG A 66 -0.04 -7.25 6.08
C ARG A 66 1.23 -8.09 5.86
N VAL A 67 1.85 -8.49 6.96
CA VAL A 67 2.97 -9.43 6.99
C VAL A 67 2.36 -10.83 7.03
N SER A 68 2.35 -11.50 5.88
CA SER A 68 2.05 -12.94 5.82
C SER A 68 3.28 -13.72 6.30
N GLU A 69 3.09 -14.73 7.15
CA GLU A 69 4.16 -15.66 7.55
C GLU A 69 4.62 -16.56 6.39
N GLU A 70 3.92 -16.51 5.26
CA GLU A 70 4.24 -17.27 4.05
C GLU A 70 4.56 -16.29 2.93
N SER A 71 5.82 -16.30 2.49
CA SER A 71 6.29 -15.62 1.29
C SER A 71 5.38 -15.97 0.11
N SER A 72 4.49 -15.05 -0.24
CA SER A 72 3.82 -15.04 -1.53
C SER A 72 3.67 -13.57 -1.96
N PRO A 73 4.52 -13.11 -2.90
CA PRO A 73 4.31 -11.83 -3.56
C PRO A 73 3.15 -12.03 -4.54
N THR A 74 1.93 -11.76 -4.11
CA THR A 74 0.78 -11.74 -5.01
C THR A 74 0.30 -10.32 -5.22
N GLU A 75 0.52 -9.89 -6.47
CA GLU A 75 -0.07 -8.75 -7.19
C GLU A 75 0.57 -7.39 -6.94
N ASP A 76 1.80 -7.29 -7.47
CA ASP A 76 2.17 -6.35 -8.54
C ASP A 76 1.22 -5.17 -8.81
N THR A 77 1.55 -4.03 -8.20
CA THR A 77 1.33 -2.70 -8.80
C THR A 77 2.62 -1.87 -8.77
N THR A 78 3.78 -2.54 -8.69
CA THR A 78 5.09 -1.87 -8.58
C THR A 78 5.95 -1.98 -9.84
N VAL A 79 5.63 -2.86 -10.80
CA VAL A 79 6.36 -2.88 -12.08
C VAL A 79 6.20 -1.55 -12.84
N ASP A 80 5.07 -0.85 -12.68
CA ASP A 80 4.84 0.47 -13.28
C ASP A 80 5.85 1.54 -12.84
N LYS A 81 6.33 1.48 -11.59
CA LYS A 81 7.23 2.50 -11.05
C LYS A 81 8.69 2.30 -11.43
N ASP A 82 9.12 1.07 -11.70
CA ASP A 82 10.51 0.81 -12.09
C ASP A 82 10.72 1.02 -13.59
N LEU A 83 9.79 0.59 -14.46
CA LEU A 83 9.87 0.84 -15.90
C LEU A 83 9.82 2.34 -16.23
N ALA A 84 9.02 3.12 -15.50
CA ALA A 84 8.97 4.58 -15.68
C ALA A 84 10.29 5.29 -15.32
N LYS A 85 11.11 4.70 -14.43
CA LYS A 85 12.41 5.25 -14.03
C LYS A 85 13.54 4.84 -14.97
N MET A 86 13.39 3.74 -15.70
CA MET A 86 14.37 3.28 -16.69
C MET A 86 14.48 4.24 -17.87
N THR A 87 15.67 4.32 -18.45
CA THR A 87 15.89 5.10 -19.68
C THR A 87 15.36 4.35 -20.90
N LYS A 88 15.12 5.06 -22.02
CA LYS A 88 14.65 4.43 -23.28
C LYS A 88 15.52 3.25 -23.70
N LYS A 89 16.85 3.36 -23.52
CA LYS A 89 17.81 2.30 -23.86
C LYS A 89 17.64 1.06 -22.97
N GLU A 90 17.48 1.27 -21.66
CA GLU A 90 17.28 0.16 -20.72
C GLU A 90 15.97 -0.58 -20.97
N LEU A 91 14.91 0.15 -21.32
CA LEU A 91 13.63 -0.45 -21.73
C LEU A 91 13.74 -1.25 -23.04
N GLN A 92 14.53 -0.78 -24.00
CA GLN A 92 14.81 -1.51 -25.24
C GLN A 92 15.59 -2.80 -24.97
N SER A 93 16.62 -2.75 -24.13
CA SER A 93 17.38 -3.94 -23.73
C SER A 93 16.48 -4.95 -23.01
N LEU A 94 15.63 -4.49 -22.09
CA LEU A 94 14.69 -5.35 -21.38
C LEU A 94 13.66 -5.98 -22.33
N ALA A 95 13.19 -5.23 -23.32
CA ALA A 95 12.27 -5.73 -24.35
C ALA A 95 12.93 -6.84 -25.18
N GLN A 96 14.18 -6.66 -25.59
CA GLN A 96 14.94 -7.69 -26.31
C GLN A 96 15.17 -8.95 -25.45
N GLU A 97 15.55 -8.80 -24.18
CA GLU A 97 15.71 -9.93 -23.24
C GLU A 97 14.39 -10.70 -23.06
N LYS A 98 13.27 -9.97 -22.97
CA LYS A 98 11.94 -10.56 -22.86
C LYS A 98 11.34 -11.03 -24.19
N ASN A 99 12.10 -11.03 -25.29
CA ASN A 99 11.60 -11.39 -26.63
C ASN A 99 10.32 -10.63 -26.99
N VAL A 100 10.33 -9.31 -26.78
CA VAL A 100 9.30 -8.37 -27.23
C VAL A 100 9.84 -7.70 -28.48
N GLU A 101 9.09 -7.79 -29.58
CA GLU A 101 9.47 -7.22 -30.86
C GLU A 101 9.36 -5.69 -30.79
N VAL A 102 10.50 -5.01 -30.83
CA VAL A 102 10.59 -3.55 -30.78
C VAL A 102 11.37 -3.04 -31.99
N ASP A 103 10.79 -2.09 -32.72
CA ASP A 103 11.37 -1.53 -33.95
C ASP A 103 12.48 -0.48 -33.68
N GLY A 104 12.76 -0.18 -32.40
CA GLY A 104 13.79 0.79 -32.00
C GLY A 104 13.37 2.26 -32.16
N THR A 105 12.34 2.52 -32.98
CA THR A 105 11.71 3.83 -33.20
C THR A 105 10.69 4.19 -32.12
N GLU A 106 10.15 3.20 -31.41
CA GLU A 106 9.13 3.34 -30.37
C GLU A 106 9.51 4.36 -29.28
N THR A 107 8.51 5.09 -28.77
CA THR A 107 8.67 6.05 -27.67
C THR A 107 8.89 5.33 -26.34
N LYS A 108 9.43 6.05 -25.35
CA LYS A 108 9.64 5.49 -24.00
C LYS A 108 8.33 4.93 -23.43
N GLU A 109 7.25 5.68 -23.56
CA GLU A 109 5.92 5.30 -23.07
C GLU A 109 5.43 4.02 -23.76
N ARG A 110 5.62 3.92 -25.09
CA ARG A 110 5.20 2.74 -25.85
C ARG A 110 5.97 1.47 -25.49
N LEU A 111 7.27 1.60 -25.21
CA LEU A 111 8.08 0.48 -24.71
C LEU A 111 7.60 -0.01 -23.34
N ILE A 112 7.19 0.91 -22.46
CA ILE A 112 6.63 0.57 -21.14
C ILE A 112 5.31 -0.20 -21.32
N GLU A 113 4.41 0.27 -22.19
CA GLU A 113 3.15 -0.43 -22.48
C GLU A 113 3.37 -1.86 -23.01
N LEU A 114 4.32 -2.05 -23.93
CA LEU A 114 4.64 -3.36 -24.51
C LEU A 114 5.24 -4.33 -23.48
N LEU A 115 5.98 -3.81 -22.49
CA LEU A 115 6.57 -4.58 -21.41
C LEU A 115 5.56 -4.93 -20.31
N LEU A 116 4.49 -4.14 -20.16
CA LEU A 116 3.42 -4.36 -19.18
C LEU A 116 2.31 -5.28 -19.69
N ASN A 117 2.00 -5.29 -20.99
CA ASN A 117 0.93 -6.11 -21.58
C ASN A 117 1.31 -7.58 -21.85
N LYS A 118 2.18 -8.19 -21.03
CA LYS A 118 2.69 -9.55 -21.25
C LYS A 118 2.37 -10.53 -20.13
#